data_AF-A0AAW2A9N6-F1
#
_entry.id   AF-A0AAW2A9N6-F1
#
_cell.length_a   1.000
_cell.length_b   1.000
_cell.length_c   1.000
_cell.angle_alpha   90.00
_cell.angle_beta   90.00
_cell.angle_gamma   90.00
#
_symmetry.space_group_name_H-M   'P 1'
#
loop_
_entity.id
_entity.type
_entity.pdbx_description
1 polymer ?
#
loop_
_entity_poly.entity_id
_entity_poly.type
_entity_poly.pdbx_seq_one_letter_code
_entity_poly.pdbx_strand_id
1 'polypeptide(L)'
;MLAWQDGRLASDILEEQKKLKEADIVIFQFPMYWFSVPAIMKGWMDRVLTLGFAYTLEKRYSEGIFREKKAMLSFTTGSHETMFNSSEIIGDMNVTLWPVQNGVLNYCGFQVLAPQIFWAPTHLSAEARGSLLEGWRTRLQGLFSEAPLAFPPVDLSQS
;
A
#
# COMPACT_ATOMS: atom_id res chain seq x y z
N MET A 1 -18.45 20.38 -9.85
CA MET A 1 -17.70 20.94 -8.71
C MET A 1 -17.42 19.80 -7.73
N LEU A 2 -16.18 19.60 -7.29
CA LEU A 2 -15.78 18.42 -6.49
C LEU A 2 -16.07 18.64 -5.00
N ALA A 3 -16.68 17.67 -4.32
CA ALA A 3 -17.05 17.79 -2.89
C ALA A 3 -15.86 18.07 -1.96
N TRP A 4 -14.67 17.60 -2.33
CA TRP A 4 -13.40 17.95 -1.67
C TRP A 4 -13.10 19.45 -1.74
N GLN A 5 -13.18 20.05 -2.92
CA GLN A 5 -12.90 21.48 -3.13
C GLN A 5 -13.88 22.38 -2.36
N ASP A 6 -15.12 21.92 -2.22
CA ASP A 6 -16.19 22.66 -1.54
C ASP A 6 -16.23 22.41 -0.03
N GLY A 7 -15.34 21.57 0.51
CA GLY A 7 -15.33 21.24 1.94
C GLY A 7 -16.57 20.47 2.42
N ARG A 8 -17.21 19.68 1.55
CA ARG A 8 -18.47 18.96 1.82
C ARG A 8 -18.28 17.46 2.06
N LEU A 9 -17.05 17.00 2.27
CA LEU A 9 -16.80 15.61 2.65
C LEU A 9 -17.25 15.35 4.09
N ALA A 10 -17.62 14.10 4.37
CA ALA A 10 -17.95 13.66 5.72
C ALA A 10 -16.74 13.87 6.65
N SER A 11 -17.00 14.21 7.92
CA SER A 11 -15.96 14.59 8.88
C SER A 11 -14.94 13.49 9.11
N ASP A 12 -15.37 12.23 9.14
CA ASP A 12 -14.49 11.07 9.29
C ASP A 12 -13.51 10.94 8.11
N ILE A 13 -13.95 11.26 6.89
CA ILE A 13 -13.06 11.31 5.71
C ILE A 13 -12.02 12.41 5.88
N LEU A 14 -12.44 13.61 6.32
CA LEU A 14 -11.53 14.75 6.50
C LEU A 14 -10.45 14.47 7.55
N GLU A 15 -10.78 13.75 8.62
CA GLU A 15 -9.83 13.32 9.64
C GLU A 15 -8.77 12.36 9.09
N GLU A 16 -9.17 11.39 8.26
CA GLU A 16 -8.24 10.47 7.62
C GLU A 16 -7.35 11.17 6.58
N GLN A 17 -7.92 12.09 5.80
CA GLN A 17 -7.15 12.92 4.86
C GLN A 17 -6.16 13.84 5.58
N LYS A 18 -6.49 14.32 6.80
CA LYS A 18 -5.55 15.08 7.63
C LYS A 18 -4.33 14.23 8.02
N LYS A 19 -4.54 13.00 8.48
CA LYS A 19 -3.44 12.07 8.81
C LYS A 19 -2.54 11.81 7.61
N LEU A 20 -3.11 11.61 6.42
CA LEU A 20 -2.35 11.43 5.18
C LEU A 20 -1.52 12.66 4.80
N LYS A 21 -2.04 13.88 5.03
CA LYS A 21 -1.26 15.11 4.80
C LYS A 21 -0.05 15.19 5.71
N GLU A 22 -0.21 14.83 6.98
CA GLU A 22 0.84 14.90 8.00
C GLU A 22 1.89 13.78 7.89
N ALA A 23 1.52 12.61 7.35
CA ALA A 23 2.42 11.46 7.30
C ALA A 23 3.43 11.53 6.15
N ASP A 24 4.71 11.28 6.44
CA ASP A 24 5.75 11.08 5.40
C ASP A 24 5.76 9.64 4.86
N ILE A 25 5.43 8.67 5.72
CA ILE A 25 5.34 7.25 5.39
C ILE A 25 4.00 6.69 5.86
N VAL A 26 3.31 5.95 4.99
CA VAL A 26 2.04 5.28 5.29
C VAL A 26 2.22 3.76 5.23
N ILE A 27 1.97 3.06 6.35
CA ILE A 27 2.06 1.60 6.43
C ILE A 27 0.65 1.01 6.52
N PHE A 28 0.29 0.19 5.55
CA PHE A 28 -0.98 -0.54 5.53
C PHE A 28 -0.79 -1.92 6.16
N GLN A 29 -1.20 -2.07 7.42
CA GLN A 29 -1.16 -3.35 8.14
C GLN A 29 -2.46 -4.14 7.98
N PHE A 30 -2.42 -5.37 7.46
CA PHE A 30 -3.64 -6.20 7.31
C PHE A 30 -3.36 -7.71 7.26
N PRO A 31 -4.36 -8.56 7.55
CA PRO A 31 -4.36 -9.94 7.06
C PRO A 31 -4.80 -9.97 5.59
N MET A 32 -4.06 -10.69 4.73
CA MET A 32 -4.49 -10.89 3.34
C MET A 32 -5.76 -11.74 3.30
N TYR A 33 -6.82 -11.19 2.72
CA TYR A 33 -8.08 -11.90 2.50
C TYR A 33 -8.39 -11.92 1.01
N TRP A 34 -8.67 -13.12 0.48
CA TRP A 34 -9.00 -13.32 -0.94
C TRP A 34 -7.99 -12.63 -1.87
N PHE A 35 -6.70 -12.81 -1.62
CA PHE A 35 -5.60 -12.25 -2.42
C PHE A 35 -5.64 -10.72 -2.52
N SER A 36 -6.23 -10.05 -1.53
CA SER A 36 -6.33 -8.60 -1.48
C SER A 36 -6.35 -8.06 -0.05
N VAL A 37 -6.55 -6.75 0.06
CA VAL A 37 -6.80 -6.07 1.33
C VAL A 37 -8.20 -6.42 1.87
N PRO A 38 -8.43 -6.42 3.20
CA PRO A 38 -9.76 -6.60 3.77
C PRO A 38 -10.75 -5.55 3.26
N ALA A 39 -12.04 -5.91 3.19
CA ALA A 39 -13.09 -5.04 2.67
C ALA A 39 -13.13 -3.66 3.37
N ILE A 40 -12.90 -3.61 4.68
CA ILE A 40 -12.84 -2.34 5.44
C ILE A 40 -11.69 -1.43 4.98
N MET A 41 -10.53 -2.01 4.64
CA MET A 41 -9.38 -1.27 4.12
C MET A 41 -9.64 -0.81 2.69
N LYS A 42 -10.26 -1.65 1.85
CA LYS A 42 -10.69 -1.23 0.52
C LYS A 42 -11.70 -0.08 0.59
N GLY A 43 -12.67 -0.17 1.48
CA GLY A 43 -13.65 0.91 1.71
C GLY A 43 -13.01 2.19 2.24
N TRP A 44 -11.98 2.09 3.09
CA TRP A 44 -11.18 3.25 3.49
C TRP A 44 -10.49 3.88 2.28
N MET A 45 -9.84 3.08 1.42
CA MET A 45 -9.19 3.60 0.20
C MET A 45 -10.19 4.32 -0.70
N ASP A 46 -11.37 3.72 -0.94
CA ASP A 46 -12.41 4.28 -1.81
C ASP A 46 -12.99 5.61 -1.31
N ARG A 47 -13.08 5.78 0.01
CA ARG A 47 -13.68 6.98 0.63
C ARG A 47 -12.66 8.09 0.86
N VAL A 48 -11.42 7.74 1.19
CA VAL A 48 -10.38 8.70 1.62
C VAL A 48 -9.56 9.20 0.43
N LEU A 49 -9.25 8.33 -0.54
CA LEU A 49 -8.42 8.67 -1.71
C LEU A 49 -9.26 9.32 -2.81
N THR A 50 -9.88 10.47 -2.51
CA THR A 50 -10.81 11.14 -3.42
C THR A 50 -10.11 11.93 -4.54
N LEU A 51 -10.80 12.08 -5.67
CA LEU A 51 -10.40 12.99 -6.76
C LEU A 51 -10.18 14.42 -6.25
N GLY A 52 -9.04 15.01 -6.63
CA GLY A 52 -8.59 16.33 -6.19
C GLY A 52 -7.83 16.35 -4.87
N PHE A 53 -7.87 15.25 -4.09
CA PHE A 53 -7.07 15.08 -2.87
C PHE A 53 -5.91 14.11 -3.07
N ALA A 54 -6.19 12.88 -3.51
CA ALA A 54 -5.18 11.83 -3.67
C ALA A 54 -4.67 11.69 -5.10
N TYR A 55 -5.49 12.05 -6.10
CA TYR A 55 -5.12 12.05 -7.51
C TYR A 55 -5.91 13.09 -8.30
N THR A 56 -5.44 13.40 -9.51
CA THR A 56 -6.18 14.12 -10.56
C THR A 56 -5.94 13.43 -11.91
N LEU A 57 -6.60 13.87 -12.98
CA LEU A 57 -6.35 13.30 -14.31
C LEU A 57 -4.94 13.66 -14.81
N GLU A 58 -4.43 14.82 -14.42
CA GLU A 58 -3.14 15.38 -14.80
C GLU A 58 -2.01 14.91 -13.87
N LYS A 59 -2.32 14.69 -12.58
CA LYS A 59 -1.36 14.26 -11.55
C LYS A 59 -1.69 12.85 -11.07
N ARG A 60 -1.03 11.88 -11.70
CA ARG A 60 -1.11 10.44 -11.42
C ARG A 60 0.28 9.81 -11.53
N TYR A 61 0.47 8.65 -10.90
CA TYR A 61 1.72 7.89 -10.93
C TYR A 61 2.92 8.74 -10.48
N SER A 62 4.06 8.75 -11.19
CA SER A 62 5.24 9.52 -10.79
C SER A 62 4.99 11.02 -10.61
N GLU A 63 3.95 11.57 -11.24
CA GLU A 63 3.54 12.97 -11.09
C GLU A 63 2.35 13.15 -10.12
N GLY A 64 1.98 12.09 -9.40
CA GLY A 64 0.87 12.05 -8.46
C GLY A 64 1.03 12.99 -7.27
N ILE A 65 -0.07 13.21 -6.56
CA ILE A 65 -0.13 14.18 -5.45
C ILE A 65 0.78 13.74 -4.28
N PHE A 66 0.94 12.44 -4.06
CA PHE A 66 1.72 11.89 -2.96
C PHE A 66 3.17 11.51 -3.34
N ARG A 67 3.73 12.08 -4.41
CA ARG A 67 5.09 11.77 -4.91
C ARG A 67 6.25 11.96 -3.92
N GLU A 68 6.07 12.80 -2.91
CA GLU A 68 7.06 13.01 -1.85
C GLU A 68 6.89 12.05 -0.65
N LYS A 69 5.84 11.21 -0.67
CA LYS A 69 5.50 10.31 0.44
C LYS A 69 5.82 8.87 0.07
N LYS A 70 6.17 8.05 1.06
CA LYS A 70 6.36 6.61 0.90
C LYS A 70 5.14 5.83 1.39
N ALA A 71 4.88 4.69 0.77
CA ALA A 71 3.87 3.76 1.25
C ALA A 71 4.37 2.31 1.25
N MET A 72 3.90 1.49 2.18
CA MET A 72 4.28 0.09 2.28
C MET A 72 3.08 -0.77 2.69
N LEU A 73 2.95 -1.94 2.07
CA LEU A 73 2.04 -2.99 2.51
C LEU A 73 2.77 -3.86 3.54
N SER A 74 2.17 -4.04 4.72
CA SER A 74 2.64 -4.97 5.75
C SER A 74 1.52 -5.96 6.04
N PHE A 75 1.69 -7.23 5.69
CA PHE A 75 0.58 -8.17 5.81
C PHE A 75 0.98 -9.58 6.18
N THR A 76 0.00 -10.30 6.73
CA THR A 76 0.12 -11.71 7.07
C THR A 76 -0.64 -12.55 6.06
N THR A 77 -0.16 -13.75 5.78
CA THR A 77 -0.84 -14.73 4.91
C THR A 77 -1.20 -15.98 5.71
N GLY A 78 -2.21 -16.72 5.25
CA GLY A 78 -2.42 -18.10 5.72
C GLY A 78 -1.47 -19.12 5.06
N SER A 79 -0.92 -18.75 3.91
CA SER A 79 -0.13 -19.63 3.04
C SER A 79 1.38 -19.41 3.23
N HIS A 80 2.17 -20.48 3.19
CA HIS A 80 3.63 -20.43 3.16
C HIS A 80 4.16 -19.73 1.90
N GLU A 81 5.33 -19.11 2.01
CA GLU A 81 6.02 -18.42 0.91
C GLU A 81 6.22 -19.30 -0.32
N THR A 82 6.57 -20.57 -0.10
CA THR A 82 6.87 -21.55 -1.16
C THR A 82 5.72 -21.74 -2.14
N MET A 83 4.47 -21.45 -1.74
CA MET A 83 3.31 -21.57 -2.61
C MET A 83 3.13 -20.37 -3.56
N PHE A 84 3.84 -19.25 -3.34
CA PHE A 84 3.73 -18.04 -4.16
C PHE A 84 4.84 -17.94 -5.20
N ASN A 85 4.91 -18.92 -6.10
CA ASN A 85 5.81 -18.87 -7.25
C ASN A 85 5.08 -19.21 -8.54
N SER A 86 5.69 -18.89 -9.68
CA SER A 86 5.08 -19.03 -11.01
C SER A 86 4.75 -20.47 -11.42
N SER A 87 5.29 -21.47 -10.73
CA SER A 87 5.01 -22.88 -10.98
C SER A 87 3.91 -23.46 -10.09
N GLU A 88 3.47 -22.72 -9.08
CA GLU A 88 2.47 -23.16 -8.10
C GLU A 88 1.08 -22.62 -8.42
N ILE A 89 0.05 -23.28 -7.89
CA ILE A 89 -1.36 -22.95 -8.19
C ILE A 89 -1.78 -21.56 -7.71
N ILE A 90 -1.16 -21.04 -6.65
CA ILE A 90 -1.44 -19.70 -6.14
C ILE A 90 -0.81 -18.62 -7.04
N GLY A 91 0.31 -18.93 -7.69
CA GLY A 91 1.00 -18.02 -8.58
C GLY A 91 1.88 -16.98 -7.87
N ASP A 92 2.50 -16.10 -8.67
CA ASP A 92 3.45 -15.10 -8.20
C ASP A 92 2.78 -14.01 -7.35
N MET A 93 3.35 -13.77 -6.16
CA MET A 93 2.91 -12.69 -5.26
C MET A 93 2.96 -11.31 -5.93
N ASN A 94 3.93 -11.06 -6.82
CA ASN A 94 4.04 -9.77 -7.53
C ASN A 94 2.80 -9.47 -8.38
N VAL A 95 2.23 -10.50 -9.03
CA VAL A 95 0.98 -10.35 -9.81
C VAL A 95 -0.18 -10.01 -8.88
N THR A 96 -0.23 -10.66 -7.71
CA THR A 96 -1.27 -10.44 -6.70
C THR A 96 -1.23 -9.01 -6.13
N LEU A 97 -0.03 -8.48 -5.87
CA LEU A 97 0.12 -7.16 -5.25
C LEU A 97 0.03 -5.99 -6.23
N TRP A 98 0.23 -6.23 -7.53
CA TRP A 98 0.24 -5.19 -8.56
C TRP A 98 -0.99 -4.26 -8.54
N PRO A 99 -2.24 -4.75 -8.42
CA PRO A 99 -3.42 -3.87 -8.40
C PRO A 99 -3.41 -2.88 -7.25
N VAL A 100 -2.86 -3.24 -6.09
CA VAL A 100 -2.79 -2.36 -4.92
C VAL A 100 -1.55 -1.46 -4.99
N GLN A 101 -0.37 -2.05 -5.21
CA GLN A 101 0.89 -1.30 -5.24
C GLN A 101 0.93 -0.32 -6.41
N ASN A 102 0.65 -0.79 -7.64
CA ASN A 102 0.67 0.09 -8.80
C ASN A 102 -0.67 0.83 -8.99
N GLY A 103 -1.78 0.09 -8.93
CA GLY A 103 -3.11 0.61 -9.27
C GLY A 103 -3.73 1.56 -8.25
N VAL A 104 -3.29 1.53 -6.99
CA VAL A 104 -3.77 2.43 -5.93
C VAL A 104 -2.66 3.33 -5.43
N LEU A 105 -1.59 2.75 -4.88
CA LEU A 105 -0.55 3.53 -4.18
C LEU A 105 0.29 4.35 -5.15
N ASN A 106 0.93 3.70 -6.12
CA ASN A 106 1.72 4.38 -7.15
C ASN A 106 0.83 5.33 -7.94
N TYR A 107 -0.41 4.94 -8.31
CA TYR A 107 -1.36 5.83 -8.99
C TYR A 107 -1.59 7.17 -8.27
N CYS A 108 -1.71 7.18 -6.94
CA CYS A 108 -1.81 8.41 -6.14
C CYS A 108 -0.46 9.15 -6.00
N GLY A 109 0.62 8.52 -6.40
CA GLY A 109 1.98 9.06 -6.43
C GLY A 109 2.92 8.49 -5.40
N PHE A 110 2.49 7.61 -4.50
CA PHE A 110 3.40 7.12 -3.46
C PHE A 110 4.65 6.44 -4.05
N GLN A 111 5.80 6.72 -3.43
CA GLN A 111 6.98 5.89 -3.56
C GLN A 111 6.74 4.58 -2.82
N VAL A 112 6.38 3.52 -3.54
CA VAL A 112 5.98 2.25 -2.91
C VAL A 112 7.21 1.43 -2.52
N LEU A 113 7.36 1.13 -1.24
CA LEU A 113 8.41 0.27 -0.70
C LEU A 113 8.08 -1.21 -0.92
N ALA A 114 9.11 -2.07 -0.85
CA ALA A 114 8.92 -3.51 -0.89
C ALA A 114 7.94 -3.95 0.23
N PRO A 115 7.03 -4.91 0.00
CA PRO A 115 6.08 -5.30 1.03
C PRO A 115 6.79 -5.98 2.21
N GLN A 116 6.24 -5.85 3.42
CA GLN A 116 6.57 -6.70 4.55
C GLN A 116 5.58 -7.86 4.58
N ILE A 117 6.02 -9.07 4.25
CA ILE A 117 5.15 -10.25 4.22
C ILE A 117 5.51 -11.18 5.36
N PHE A 118 4.53 -11.48 6.20
CA PHE A 118 4.63 -12.47 7.27
C PHE A 118 3.92 -13.75 6.82
N TRP A 119 4.71 -14.71 6.35
CA TRP A 119 4.20 -15.95 5.78
C TRP A 119 3.70 -16.92 6.85
N ALA A 120 2.42 -17.29 6.78
CA ALA A 120 1.82 -18.36 7.59
C ALA A 120 2.14 -18.28 9.11
N PRO A 121 2.01 -17.12 9.79
CA PRO A 121 2.49 -16.94 11.17
C PRO A 121 1.74 -17.81 12.20
N THR A 122 0.55 -18.29 11.85
CA THR A 122 -0.24 -19.25 12.63
C THR A 122 0.41 -20.63 12.71
N HIS A 123 1.30 -20.96 11.77
CA HIS A 123 2.04 -22.23 11.72
C HIS A 123 3.41 -22.15 12.40
N LEU A 124 3.78 -20.98 12.94
CA LEU A 124 5.07 -20.75 13.58
C LEU A 124 5.02 -20.94 15.09
N SER A 125 6.18 -21.21 15.70
CA SER A 125 6.33 -21.17 17.16
C SER A 125 6.23 -19.73 17.68
N ALA A 126 6.03 -19.58 18.99
CA ALA A 126 6.03 -18.25 19.62
C ALA A 126 7.39 -17.55 19.48
N GLU A 127 8.48 -18.30 19.59
CA GLU A 127 9.84 -17.80 19.39
C GLU A 127 10.06 -17.30 17.97
N ALA A 128 9.66 -18.08 16.96
CA ALA A 128 9.76 -17.68 15.56
C ALA A 128 8.93 -16.42 15.24
N ARG A 129 7.73 -16.30 15.81
CA ARG A 129 6.94 -15.05 15.72
C ARG A 129 7.66 -13.87 16.40
N GLY A 130 8.34 -14.11 17.52
CA GLY A 130 9.19 -13.12 18.17
C GLY A 130 10.29 -12.61 17.22
N SER A 131 11.00 -13.51 16.56
CA SER A 131 12.03 -13.15 15.57
C SER A 131 11.48 -12.33 14.40
N LEU A 132 10.27 -12.65 13.91
CA LEU A 132 9.60 -11.86 12.87
C LEU A 132 9.32 -10.42 13.32
N LEU A 133 8.87 -10.24 14.56
CA LEU A 133 8.61 -8.91 15.13
C LEU A 133 9.91 -8.12 15.33
N GLU A 134 10.99 -8.76 15.76
CA GLU A 134 12.30 -8.12 15.87
C GLU A 134 12.83 -7.67 14.51
N GLY A 135 12.78 -8.55 13.49
CA GLY A 135 13.17 -8.20 12.13
C GLY A 135 12.37 -7.02 11.58
N TRP A 136 11.05 -6.99 11.86
CA TRP A 136 10.20 -5.87 11.48
C TRP A 136 10.62 -4.56 12.18
N ARG A 137 10.89 -4.60 13.48
CA ARG A 137 11.41 -3.45 14.24
C ARG A 137 12.72 -2.94 13.66
N THR A 138 13.65 -3.83 13.31
CA THR A 138 14.92 -3.46 12.70
C THR A 138 14.72 -2.78 11.36
N ARG A 139 13.86 -3.32 10.48
CA ARG A 139 13.58 -2.70 9.18
C ARG A 139 12.98 -1.29 9.32
N LEU A 140 12.05 -1.10 10.26
CA LEU A 140 11.42 0.19 10.53
C LEU A 140 12.43 1.31 10.83
N GLN A 141 13.58 0.98 11.43
CA GLN A 141 14.62 1.97 11.75
C GLN A 141 15.29 2.56 10.49
N GLY A 142 15.29 1.84 9.37
CA GLY A 142 15.93 2.25 8.10
C GLY A 142 14.95 2.72 7.01
N LEU A 143 13.64 2.77 7.30
CA LEU A 143 12.60 2.87 6.27
C LEU A 143 12.68 4.17 5.43
N PHE A 144 13.11 5.28 6.04
CA PHE A 144 13.30 6.55 5.33
C PHE A 144 14.39 6.49 4.26
N SER A 145 15.39 5.64 4.42
CA SER A 145 16.50 5.48 3.48
C SER A 145 16.28 4.34 2.49
N GLU A 146 15.25 3.51 2.69
CA GLU A 146 14.96 2.36 1.81
C GLU A 146 14.57 2.84 0.40
N ALA A 147 15.14 2.21 -0.62
CA ALA A 147 14.81 2.47 -2.01
C ALA A 147 13.40 1.91 -2.34
N PRO A 148 12.55 2.67 -3.06
CA PRO A 148 11.25 2.17 -3.48
C PRO A 148 11.37 1.13 -4.60
N LEU A 149 10.29 0.39 -4.82
CA LEU A 149 10.10 -0.46 -5.99
C LEU A 149 10.12 0.40 -7.27
N ALA A 150 10.65 -0.18 -8.34
CA ALA A 150 10.62 0.45 -9.65
C ALA A 150 9.31 0.13 -10.38
N PHE A 151 8.63 1.17 -10.87
CA PHE A 151 7.48 1.04 -11.77
C PHE A 151 7.83 1.63 -13.13
N PRO A 152 7.21 1.14 -14.23
CA PRO A 152 7.34 1.76 -15.52
C PRO A 152 6.96 3.25 -15.46
N PRO A 153 7.73 4.14 -16.13
CA PRO A 153 7.42 5.56 -16.16
C PRO A 153 6.11 5.79 -16.90
N VAL A 154 5.42 6.88 -16.54
CA VAL A 154 4.18 7.25 -17.23
C VAL A 154 4.48 8.21 -18.36
N ASP A 155 4.16 7.76 -19.57
CA ASP A 155 4.04 8.64 -20.73
C ASP A 155 2.62 9.23 -20.78
N LEU A 156 2.46 10.45 -20.28
CA LEU A 156 1.18 11.18 -20.34
C LEU A 156 0.91 11.80 -21.71
N SER A 157 1.82 11.67 -22.70
CA SER A 157 1.61 12.25 -24.04
C SER A 157 0.60 11.48 -24.90
N GLN A 158 0.15 10.31 -24.45
CA GLN A 158 -0.79 9.44 -25.17
C GLN A 158 -2.18 9.34 -24.51
N SER A 159 -2.49 10.18 -23.52
CA SER A 159 -3.77 10.19 -22.79
C SER A 159 -4.60 11.44 -23.02
#